data_AF-A0A2X2XYY5-F1
#
_entry.id   AF-A0A2X2XYY5-F1
#
_cell.length_a   1.000
_cell.length_b   1.000
_cell.length_c   1.000
_cell.angle_alpha   90.00
_cell.angle_beta   90.00
_cell.angle_gamma   90.00
#
_symmetry.space_group_name_H-M   'P 1'
#
loop_
_entity.id
_entity.type
_entity.pdbx_description
1 polymer ?
#
loop_
_entity_poly.entity_id
_entity_poly.type
_entity_poly.pdbx_seq_one_letter_code
_entity_poly.pdbx_strand_id
1 'polypeptide(L)'
;MIKGAKNAESTKSNFKATFEDGAAGLFITLAFYCLGNLFGKGFFPTIGGVFIHPFAYMVVFVLIASGFNLVPERIRVGAKQVQKFMVGNLFYVLIAGVGIAMVDFGALLKAFNLTTVIISLGAVIGAILGPWITSKIFGFYPIEASIAAGLCHVNRGGSGDLEILGAAKRMNLMAYAQIATRLGGAIILVLAGFLFSLWLK
;
A
#
# COMPACT_ATOMS: atom_id res chain seq x y z
N MET A 1 12.48 11.18 11.86
CA MET A 1 12.84 9.89 11.23
C MET A 1 14.31 9.85 10.78
N ILE A 2 14.77 10.75 9.90
CA ILE A 2 16.21 10.90 9.59
C ILE A 2 16.88 11.75 10.68
N LYS A 3 18.08 11.37 11.14
CA LYS A 3 18.92 12.23 11.99
C LYS A 3 19.21 13.55 11.27
N GLY A 4 18.63 14.65 11.76
CA GLY A 4 18.88 16.00 11.24
C GLY A 4 17.99 16.48 10.08
N ALA A 5 17.01 15.71 9.60
CA ALA A 5 16.08 16.22 8.58
C ALA A 5 14.84 16.86 9.21
N LYS A 6 14.49 18.08 8.76
CA LYS A 6 13.16 18.66 8.97
C LYS A 6 12.11 17.70 8.39
N ASN A 7 11.01 17.52 9.12
CA ASN A 7 9.91 16.64 8.71
C ASN A 7 9.47 16.97 7.28
N ALA A 8 9.26 15.94 6.45
CA ALA A 8 8.73 16.12 5.10
C ALA A 8 7.35 16.79 5.20
N GLU A 9 7.31 18.09 4.92
CA GLU A 9 6.06 18.82 4.78
C GLU A 9 5.33 18.23 3.58
N SER A 10 4.12 17.71 3.82
CA SER A 10 3.21 17.38 2.73
C SER A 10 2.98 18.65 1.93
N THR A 11 3.47 18.71 0.69
CA THR A 11 3.19 19.83 -0.23
C THR A 11 1.68 19.97 -0.34
N LYS A 12 1.12 20.98 0.35
CA LYS A 12 -0.31 21.29 0.25
C LYS A 12 -0.52 21.89 -1.13
N SER A 13 -0.99 21.08 -2.08
CA SER A 13 -1.45 21.58 -3.37
C SER A 13 -2.64 22.52 -3.12
N ASN A 14 -2.49 23.80 -3.45
CA ASN A 14 -3.53 24.85 -3.30
C ASN A 14 -4.70 24.72 -4.30
N PHE A 15 -4.81 23.60 -5.02
CA PHE A 15 -5.86 23.37 -5.99
C PHE A 15 -7.08 22.70 -5.35
N LYS A 16 -8.25 23.35 -5.45
CA LYS A 16 -9.54 22.76 -5.13
C LYS A 16 -9.97 21.88 -6.31
N ALA A 17 -10.12 20.58 -6.09
CA ALA A 17 -10.52 19.64 -7.13
C ALA A 17 -11.91 19.98 -7.67
N THR A 18 -12.06 20.09 -8.98
CA THR A 18 -13.37 20.17 -9.66
C THR A 18 -13.88 18.77 -9.98
N PHE A 19 -15.18 18.64 -10.27
CA PHE A 19 -15.77 17.35 -10.68
C PHE A 19 -15.10 16.78 -11.94
N GLU A 20 -14.74 17.63 -12.90
CA GLU A 20 -13.99 17.27 -14.10
C GLU A 20 -12.61 16.67 -13.78
N ASP A 21 -11.88 17.26 -12.83
CA ASP A 21 -10.59 16.72 -12.39
C ASP A 21 -10.77 15.34 -11.74
N GLY A 22 -11.87 15.14 -11.01
CA GLY A 22 -12.26 13.84 -10.44
C GLY A 22 -12.53 12.80 -11.53
N ALA A 23 -13.31 13.14 -12.55
CA ALA A 23 -13.59 12.27 -13.68
C ALA A 23 -12.31 11.92 -14.46
N ALA A 24 -11.44 12.91 -14.73
CA ALA A 24 -10.13 12.69 -15.35
C ALA A 24 -9.23 11.78 -14.47
N GLY A 25 -9.26 11.96 -13.16
CA GLY A 25 -8.54 11.13 -12.18
C GLY A 25 -9.03 9.68 -12.16
N LEU A 26 -10.34 9.46 -12.29
CA LEU A 26 -10.89 8.11 -12.43
C LEU A 26 -10.49 7.48 -13.77
N PHE A 27 -10.61 8.24 -14.87
CA PHE A 27 -10.27 7.79 -16.21
C PHE A 27 -8.80 7.36 -16.30
N ILE A 28 -7.87 8.16 -15.78
CA ILE A 28 -6.45 7.81 -15.82
C ILE A 28 -6.14 6.58 -14.96
N THR A 29 -6.84 6.41 -13.82
CA THR A 29 -6.69 5.23 -12.97
C THR A 29 -7.14 3.96 -13.70
N LEU A 30 -8.27 4.03 -14.41
CA LEU A 30 -8.77 2.93 -15.25
C LEU A 30 -7.84 2.66 -16.44
N ALA A 31 -7.27 3.70 -17.06
CA ALA A 31 -6.31 3.54 -18.14
C ALA A 31 -5.05 2.78 -17.68
N PHE A 32 -4.48 3.12 -16.51
CA PHE A 32 -3.36 2.37 -15.94
C PHE A 32 -3.74 0.94 -15.55
N TYR A 33 -4.96 0.71 -15.08
CA TYR A 33 -5.45 -0.64 -14.80
C TYR A 33 -5.57 -1.49 -16.08
N CYS A 34 -6.15 -0.92 -17.15
CA CYS A 34 -6.23 -1.55 -18.47
C CYS A 34 -4.84 -1.84 -19.03
N LEU A 35 -3.91 -0.89 -18.90
CA LEU A 35 -2.51 -1.07 -19.31
C LEU A 35 -1.83 -2.19 -18.53
N GLY A 36 -2.00 -2.23 -17.20
CA GLY A 36 -1.49 -3.30 -16.35
C GLY A 36 -2.04 -4.68 -16.73
N ASN A 37 -3.34 -4.77 -17.05
CA ASN A 37 -3.96 -5.99 -17.55
C ASN A 37 -3.48 -6.39 -18.95
N LEU A 38 -3.26 -5.42 -19.85
CA LEU A 38 -2.76 -5.68 -21.20
C LEU A 38 -1.35 -6.31 -21.15
N PHE A 39 -0.48 -5.82 -20.28
CA PHE A 39 0.86 -6.38 -20.11
C PHE A 39 0.85 -7.68 -19.30
N GLY A 40 0.07 -7.74 -18.22
CA GLY A 40 0.03 -8.91 -17.34
C GLY A 40 -0.75 -10.12 -17.87
N LYS A 41 -1.67 -9.93 -18.83
CA LYS A 41 -2.39 -11.04 -19.49
C LYS A 41 -2.02 -11.24 -20.95
N GLY A 42 -1.59 -10.18 -21.64
CA GLY A 42 -1.30 -10.21 -23.07
C GLY A 42 0.19 -10.41 -23.37
N PHE A 43 0.97 -9.32 -23.30
CA PHE A 43 2.33 -9.28 -23.85
C PHE A 43 3.38 -10.02 -23.01
N PHE A 44 3.36 -9.86 -21.68
CA PHE A 44 4.35 -10.44 -20.78
C PHE A 44 3.68 -11.09 -19.56
N PRO A 45 2.82 -12.11 -19.74
CA PRO A 45 2.20 -12.81 -18.61
C PRO A 45 3.25 -13.52 -17.75
N THR A 46 4.36 -13.94 -18.35
CA THR A 46 5.52 -14.48 -17.66
C THR A 46 6.80 -13.78 -18.12
N ILE A 47 7.57 -13.24 -17.18
CA ILE A 47 8.92 -12.74 -17.44
C ILE A 47 9.88 -13.75 -16.83
N GLY A 48 10.68 -14.42 -17.66
CA GLY A 48 11.67 -15.40 -17.19
C GLY A 48 11.07 -16.62 -16.46
N GLY A 49 9.82 -17.00 -16.77
CA GLY A 49 9.16 -18.15 -16.13
C GLY A 49 8.51 -17.86 -14.76
N VAL A 50 8.37 -16.58 -14.41
CA VAL A 50 7.66 -16.08 -13.23
C VAL A 50 6.38 -15.38 -13.68
N PHE A 51 5.24 -15.76 -13.12
CA PHE A 51 3.97 -15.10 -13.36
C PHE A 51 3.89 -13.80 -12.54
N ILE A 52 3.68 -12.69 -13.23
CA ILE A 52 3.59 -11.38 -12.59
C ILE A 52 2.12 -10.96 -12.59
N HIS A 53 1.56 -10.76 -11.41
CA HIS A 53 0.16 -10.36 -11.28
C HIS A 53 -0.08 -9.01 -12.01
N PRO A 54 -1.17 -8.83 -12.77
CA PRO A 54 -1.45 -7.58 -13.49
C PRO A 54 -1.39 -6.30 -12.64
N PHE A 55 -1.79 -6.38 -11.37
CA PHE A 55 -1.65 -5.27 -10.41
C PHE A 55 -0.19 -4.84 -10.18
N ALA A 56 0.78 -5.75 -10.23
CA ALA A 56 2.19 -5.42 -10.12
C ALA A 56 2.64 -4.54 -11.31
N TYR A 57 2.23 -4.87 -12.53
CA TYR A 57 2.49 -4.03 -13.71
C TYR A 57 1.84 -2.66 -13.60
N MET A 58 0.57 -2.60 -13.19
CA MET A 58 -0.12 -1.33 -12.95
C MET A 58 0.66 -0.43 -11.99
N VAL A 59 1.12 -0.98 -10.86
CA VAL A 59 1.91 -0.25 -9.86
C VAL A 59 3.20 0.29 -10.47
N VAL A 60 3.95 -0.52 -11.19
CA VAL A 60 5.21 -0.11 -11.83
C VAL A 60 4.96 1.02 -12.83
N PHE A 61 3.93 0.91 -13.67
CA PHE A 61 3.59 1.98 -14.62
C PHE A 61 3.19 3.28 -13.93
N VAL A 62 2.39 3.21 -12.86
CA VAL A 62 2.01 4.40 -12.09
C VAL A 62 3.24 5.03 -11.43
N LEU A 63 4.17 4.23 -10.92
CA LEU A 63 5.42 4.74 -10.33
C LEU A 63 6.30 5.43 -11.35
N ILE A 64 6.48 4.83 -12.53
CA ILE A 64 7.21 5.41 -13.65
C ILE A 64 6.55 6.74 -14.07
N ALA A 65 5.24 6.72 -14.32
CA ALA A 65 4.50 7.92 -14.71
C ALA A 65 4.57 9.03 -13.66
N SER A 66 4.55 8.67 -12.37
CA SER A 66 4.71 9.64 -11.29
C SER A 66 6.14 10.16 -11.17
N GLY A 67 7.16 9.33 -11.40
CA GLY A 67 8.57 9.73 -11.37
C GLY A 67 8.94 10.69 -12.50
N PHE A 68 8.38 10.47 -13.70
CA PHE A 68 8.54 11.37 -14.85
C PHE A 68 7.59 12.57 -14.84
N ASN A 69 6.74 12.73 -13.81
CA ASN A 69 5.68 13.74 -13.74
C ASN A 69 4.81 13.79 -15.01
N LEU A 70 4.54 12.62 -15.60
CA LEU A 70 3.72 12.48 -16.80
C LEU A 70 2.24 12.83 -16.55
N VAL A 71 1.81 12.71 -15.29
CA VAL A 71 0.44 13.04 -14.86
C VAL A 71 0.40 14.46 -14.28
N PRO A 72 -0.38 15.38 -14.86
CA PRO A 72 -0.55 16.74 -14.34
C PRO A 72 -1.08 16.76 -12.91
N GLU A 73 -0.63 17.74 -12.12
CA GLU A 73 -1.01 17.87 -10.70
C GLU A 73 -2.53 18.00 -10.49
N ARG A 74 -3.24 18.65 -11.42
CA ARG A 74 -4.72 18.72 -11.41
C ARG A 74 -5.37 17.35 -11.39
N ILE A 75 -4.92 16.44 -12.25
CA ILE A 75 -5.44 15.07 -12.34
C ILE A 75 -5.04 14.27 -11.10
N ARG A 76 -3.84 14.47 -10.55
CA ARG A 76 -3.38 13.82 -9.31
C ARG A 76 -4.27 14.21 -8.12
N VAL A 77 -4.62 15.50 -8.00
CA VAL A 77 -5.53 16.01 -6.97
C VAL A 77 -6.95 15.45 -7.16
N GLY A 78 -7.44 15.39 -8.41
CA GLY A 78 -8.70 14.74 -8.75
C GLY A 78 -8.75 13.26 -8.39
N ALA A 79 -7.72 12.49 -8.73
CA ALA A 79 -7.58 11.08 -8.37
C ALA A 79 -7.54 10.87 -6.85
N LYS A 80 -6.88 11.76 -6.10
CA LYS A 80 -6.89 11.75 -4.64
C LYS A 80 -8.28 12.03 -4.07
N GLN A 81 -9.08 12.88 -4.71
CA GLN A 81 -10.47 13.14 -4.31
C GLN A 81 -11.36 11.92 -4.55
N VAL A 82 -11.21 11.25 -5.70
CA VAL A 82 -11.89 9.98 -5.99
C VAL A 82 -11.48 8.92 -4.98
N GLN A 83 -10.19 8.80 -4.66
CA GLN A 83 -9.71 7.88 -3.64
C GLN A 83 -10.39 8.12 -2.29
N LYS A 84 -10.49 9.39 -1.85
CA LYS A 84 -11.17 9.74 -0.60
C LYS A 84 -12.65 9.34 -0.62
N PHE A 85 -13.34 9.56 -1.73
CA PHE A 85 -14.74 9.14 -1.87
C PHE A 85 -14.89 7.61 -1.82
N MET A 86 -14.02 6.88 -2.51
CA MET A 86 -14.01 5.41 -2.53
C MET A 86 -13.75 4.81 -1.14
N VAL A 87 -12.75 5.33 -0.42
CA VAL A 87 -12.36 4.84 0.92
C VAL A 87 -13.28 5.37 2.03
N GLY A 88 -13.90 6.53 1.84
CA GLY A 88 -14.80 7.11 2.83
C GLY A 88 -16.20 6.54 2.75
N ASN A 89 -16.83 6.63 1.58
CA ASN A 89 -18.26 6.36 1.44
C ASN A 89 -18.52 4.92 0.96
N LEU A 90 -17.76 4.46 -0.03
CA LEU A 90 -17.98 3.14 -0.66
C LEU A 90 -17.31 1.99 0.09
N PHE A 91 -16.43 2.27 1.05
CA PHE A 91 -15.69 1.27 1.80
C PHE A 91 -16.60 0.31 2.57
N TYR A 92 -17.67 0.81 3.19
CA TYR A 92 -18.63 -0.03 3.93
C TYR A 92 -19.39 -0.98 2.99
N VAL A 93 -19.79 -0.49 1.81
CA VAL A 93 -20.44 -1.32 0.78
C VAL A 93 -19.48 -2.39 0.28
N LEU A 94 -18.20 -2.02 0.06
CA LEU A 94 -17.17 -2.97 -0.36
C LEU A 94 -16.93 -4.06 0.69
N ILE A 95 -16.79 -3.71 1.97
CA ILE A 95 -16.60 -4.70 3.04
C ILE A 95 -17.80 -5.62 3.16
N ALA A 96 -19.03 -5.08 3.08
CA ALA A 96 -20.24 -5.90 3.09
C ALA A 96 -20.24 -6.91 1.92
N GLY A 97 -19.90 -6.45 0.71
CA GLY A 97 -19.79 -7.32 -0.46
C GLY A 97 -18.73 -8.41 -0.32
N VAL A 98 -17.52 -8.05 0.16
CA VAL A 98 -16.44 -9.02 0.42
C VAL A 98 -16.85 -10.02 1.51
N GLY A 99 -17.53 -9.55 2.55
CA GLY A 99 -18.05 -10.40 3.64
C GLY A 99 -19.05 -11.44 3.15
N ILE A 100 -19.92 -11.08 2.20
CA ILE A 100 -20.92 -12.00 1.65
C ILE A 100 -20.29 -12.95 0.61
N ALA A 101 -19.42 -12.43 -0.27
CA ALA A 101 -18.96 -13.18 -1.44
C ALA A 101 -17.67 -13.99 -1.22
N MET A 102 -16.80 -13.57 -0.29
CA MET A 102 -15.44 -14.15 -0.15
C MET A 102 -15.12 -14.66 1.25
N VAL A 103 -15.92 -14.38 2.28
CA VAL A 103 -15.64 -14.84 3.64
C VAL A 103 -16.34 -16.16 3.91
N ASP A 104 -15.55 -17.21 4.08
CA ASP A 104 -16.01 -18.46 4.68
C ASP A 104 -15.91 -18.35 6.21
N PHE A 105 -17.07 -18.24 6.87
CA PHE A 105 -17.16 -18.18 8.33
C PHE A 105 -16.62 -19.44 9.02
N GLY A 106 -16.68 -20.61 8.38
CA GLY A 106 -16.10 -21.84 8.90
C GLY A 106 -14.57 -21.78 8.92
N ALA A 107 -13.95 -21.31 7.84
CA ALA A 107 -12.50 -21.09 7.79
C ALA A 107 -12.05 -19.99 8.77
N LEU A 108 -12.84 -18.93 8.92
CA LEU A 108 -12.58 -17.84 9.87
C LEU A 108 -12.52 -18.36 11.32
N LEU A 109 -13.49 -19.18 11.73
CA LEU A 109 -13.50 -19.76 13.07
C LEU A 109 -12.31 -20.72 13.28
N LYS A 110 -11.94 -21.51 12.27
CA LYS A 110 -10.75 -22.38 12.33
C LYS A 110 -9.44 -21.61 12.43
N ALA A 111 -9.37 -20.43 11.82
CA ALA A 111 -8.20 -19.55 11.93
C ALA A 111 -8.02 -19.00 13.35
N PHE A 112 -9.08 -18.98 14.18
CA PHE A 112 -9.04 -18.55 15.56
C PHE A 112 -8.48 -19.65 16.48
N ASN A 113 -7.19 -19.94 16.31
CA ASN A 113 -6.44 -20.89 17.12
C ASN A 113 -5.12 -20.29 17.61
N LEU A 114 -4.53 -20.92 18.62
CA LEU A 114 -3.32 -20.42 19.26
C LEU A 114 -2.11 -20.38 18.29
N THR A 115 -2.05 -21.31 17.34
CA THR A 115 -0.98 -21.37 16.34
C THR A 115 -0.99 -20.13 15.44
N THR A 116 -2.16 -19.71 14.94
CA THR A 116 -2.29 -18.49 14.12
C THR A 116 -1.87 -17.24 14.89
N VAL A 117 -2.20 -17.17 16.18
CA VAL A 117 -1.80 -16.05 17.05
C VAL A 117 -0.28 -15.99 17.20
N ILE A 118 0.36 -17.13 17.46
CA ILE A 118 1.82 -17.21 17.61
C ILE A 118 2.54 -16.84 16.31
N ILE A 119 2.07 -17.35 15.16
CA ILE A 119 2.64 -17.01 13.85
C ILE A 119 2.50 -15.51 13.57
N SER A 120 1.33 -14.94 13.88
CA SER A 120 1.06 -13.51 13.70
C SER A 120 1.97 -12.65 14.59
N LEU A 121 2.17 -13.03 15.85
CA LEU A 121 3.12 -12.37 16.74
C LEU A 121 4.55 -12.46 16.21
N GLY A 122 4.95 -13.62 15.70
CA GLY A 122 6.26 -13.80 15.06
C GLY A 122 6.45 -12.87 13.86
N ALA A 123 5.44 -12.73 13.01
CA ALA A 123 5.48 -11.80 11.87
C ALA A 123 5.61 -10.34 12.32
N VAL A 124 4.87 -9.93 13.37
CA VAL A 124 4.95 -8.57 13.94
C VAL A 124 6.34 -8.32 14.54
N ILE A 125 6.92 -9.29 15.27
CA ILE A 125 8.29 -9.18 15.80
C ILE A 125 9.30 -9.06 14.65
N GLY A 126 9.16 -9.86 13.59
CA GLY A 126 10.00 -9.74 12.40
C GLY A 126 9.90 -8.36 11.75
N ALA A 127 8.70 -7.80 11.65
CA ALA A 127 8.46 -6.47 11.14
C ALA A 127 9.01 -5.35 12.04
N ILE A 128 9.23 -5.60 13.34
CA ILE A 128 9.94 -4.66 14.23
C ILE A 128 11.45 -4.76 14.03
N LEU A 129 11.99 -5.99 14.02
CA LEU A 129 13.43 -6.24 14.00
C LEU A 129 14.08 -5.87 12.66
N GLY A 130 13.42 -6.15 11.54
CA GLY A 130 13.97 -5.86 10.20
C GLY A 130 14.31 -4.37 10.02
N PRO A 131 13.34 -3.45 10.17
CA PRO A 131 13.59 -2.01 10.16
C PRO A 131 14.52 -1.54 11.27
N TRP A 132 14.51 -2.16 12.45
CA TRP A 132 15.44 -1.79 13.54
C TRP A 132 16.89 -2.02 13.14
N ILE A 133 17.19 -3.17 12.54
CA ILE A 133 18.55 -3.53 12.12
C ILE A 133 18.95 -2.67 10.92
N THR A 134 18.07 -2.55 9.93
CA THR A 134 18.36 -1.80 8.70
C THR A 134 18.41 -0.29 8.92
N SER A 135 17.74 0.26 9.94
CA SER A 135 17.78 1.70 10.24
C SER A 135 19.18 2.20 10.57
N LYS A 136 20.04 1.35 11.13
CA LYS A 136 21.42 1.72 11.46
C LYS A 136 22.25 2.00 10.21
N ILE A 137 21.97 1.29 9.11
CA ILE A 137 22.64 1.48 7.82
C ILE A 137 22.21 2.81 7.20
N PHE A 138 20.93 3.15 7.28
CA PHE A 138 20.36 4.35 6.65
C PHE A 138 20.37 5.60 7.55
N GLY A 139 20.90 5.51 8.78
CA GLY A 139 20.96 6.64 9.71
C GLY A 139 19.61 7.07 10.30
N PHE A 140 18.58 6.23 10.22
CA PHE A 140 17.28 6.47 10.86
C PHE A 140 17.32 6.12 12.35
N TYR A 141 16.44 6.74 13.15
CA TYR A 141 16.23 6.31 14.54
C TYR A 141 15.57 4.92 14.56
N PRO A 142 16.17 3.89 15.19
CA PRO A 142 15.66 2.52 15.12
C PRO A 142 14.21 2.37 15.56
N ILE A 143 13.81 3.05 16.64
CA ILE A 143 12.44 3.00 17.14
C ILE A 143 11.45 3.62 16.14
N GLU A 144 11.78 4.78 15.57
CA GLU A 144 10.91 5.43 14.57
C GLU A 144 10.84 4.64 13.27
N ALA A 145 11.95 3.98 12.88
CA ALA A 145 12.01 3.07 11.74
C ALA A 145 11.12 1.84 11.95
N SER A 146 11.21 1.18 13.11
CA SER A 146 10.34 0.05 13.45
C SER A 146 8.86 0.43 13.48
N ILE A 147 8.52 1.63 13.96
CA ILE A 147 7.12 2.09 13.98
C ILE A 147 6.63 2.36 12.56
N ALA A 148 7.30 3.23 11.81
CA ALA A 148 6.78 3.75 10.54
C ALA A 148 7.00 2.82 9.34
N ALA A 149 8.11 2.06 9.28
CA ALA A 149 8.38 1.12 8.20
C ALA A 149 8.03 -0.33 8.54
N GLY A 150 7.90 -0.66 9.83
CA GLY A 150 7.59 -2.00 10.32
C GLY A 150 6.14 -2.17 10.72
N LEU A 151 5.79 -1.66 11.90
CA LEU A 151 4.45 -1.79 12.49
C LEU A 151 3.35 -1.19 11.60
N CYS A 152 3.60 -0.01 11.01
CA CYS A 152 2.66 0.59 10.07
C CYS A 152 2.52 -0.20 8.75
N HIS A 153 3.36 -1.20 8.51
CA HIS A 153 3.30 -2.00 7.29
C HIS A 153 2.56 -3.34 7.48
N VAL A 154 2.57 -3.88 8.70
CA VAL A 154 1.87 -5.13 9.07
C VAL A 154 0.50 -4.88 9.72
N ASN A 155 -0.08 -3.72 9.47
CA ASN A 155 -1.38 -3.31 10.00
C ASN A 155 -2.48 -3.37 8.92
N ARG A 156 -3.68 -2.91 9.27
CA ARG A 156 -4.82 -2.81 8.33
C ARG A 156 -4.77 -1.52 7.48
N GLY A 157 -3.63 -1.20 6.90
CA GLY A 157 -3.42 -0.03 6.06
C GLY A 157 -3.66 1.30 6.77
N GLY A 158 -4.20 2.30 6.05
CA GLY A 158 -4.24 3.69 6.52
C GLY A 158 -5.01 3.94 7.82
N SER A 159 -6.01 3.12 8.17
CA SER A 159 -6.67 3.21 9.49
C SER A 159 -5.78 2.64 10.60
N GLY A 160 -5.10 1.52 10.32
CA GLY A 160 -4.10 0.95 11.23
C GLY A 160 -2.91 1.89 11.46
N ASP A 161 -2.53 2.70 10.46
CA ASP A 161 -1.48 3.71 10.61
C ASP A 161 -1.86 4.74 11.69
N LEU A 162 -3.13 5.16 11.73
CA LEU A 162 -3.63 6.09 12.74
C LEU A 162 -3.65 5.47 14.13
N GLU A 163 -4.03 4.19 14.24
CA GLU A 163 -4.07 3.46 15.52
C GLU A 163 -2.66 3.30 16.10
N ILE A 164 -1.70 2.86 15.28
CA ILE A 164 -0.32 2.61 15.72
C ILE A 164 0.40 3.92 16.05
N LEU A 165 0.30 4.94 15.20
CA LEU A 165 0.92 6.22 15.46
C LEU A 165 0.24 6.97 16.62
N GLY A 166 -1.07 6.80 16.79
CA GLY A 166 -1.82 7.30 17.93
C GLY A 166 -1.35 6.65 19.23
N ALA A 167 -1.25 5.32 19.28
CA ALA A 167 -0.75 4.57 20.42
C ALA A 167 0.71 4.94 20.75
N ALA A 168 1.56 5.14 19.74
CA ALA A 168 2.95 5.53 19.91
C ALA A 168 3.16 7.03 20.19
N LYS A 169 2.09 7.86 20.14
CA LYS A 169 2.16 9.33 20.22
C LYS A 169 3.13 9.94 19.18
N ARG A 170 3.13 9.41 17.96
CA ARG A 170 4.06 9.76 16.86
C ARG A 170 3.33 10.15 15.57
N MET A 171 2.25 10.92 15.69
CA MET A 171 1.46 11.39 14.53
C MET A 171 2.26 12.21 13.51
N ASN A 172 3.41 12.78 13.92
CA ASN A 172 4.36 13.42 13.02
C ASN A 172 4.96 12.48 11.97
N LEU A 173 4.86 11.16 12.13
CA LEU A 173 5.33 10.15 11.18
C LEU A 173 4.27 9.73 10.15
N MET A 174 3.07 10.35 10.14
CA MET A 174 1.97 9.93 9.27
C MET A 174 2.33 9.93 7.78
N ALA A 175 3.11 10.92 7.32
CA ALA A 175 3.57 10.96 5.93
C ALA A 175 4.45 9.75 5.57
N TYR A 176 5.31 9.31 6.48
CA TYR A 176 6.16 8.13 6.29
C TYR A 176 5.36 6.83 6.35
N ALA A 177 4.39 6.72 7.28
CA ALA A 177 3.50 5.57 7.37
C ALA A 177 2.65 5.42 6.09
N GLN A 178 2.10 6.51 5.56
CA GLN A 178 1.34 6.47 4.31
C GLN A 178 2.20 6.03 3.10
N ILE A 179 3.47 6.43 3.08
CA ILE A 179 4.44 5.94 2.08
C ILE A 179 4.65 4.44 2.26
N ALA A 180 4.94 3.96 3.46
CA ALA A 180 5.15 2.55 3.75
C ALA A 180 3.94 1.69 3.39
N THR A 181 2.73 2.11 3.76
CA THR A 181 1.48 1.40 3.44
C THR A 181 1.22 1.34 1.94
N ARG A 182 1.37 2.46 1.22
CA ARG A 182 1.04 2.52 -0.21
C ARG A 182 2.13 1.92 -1.10
N LEU A 183 3.37 2.37 -0.96
CA LEU A 183 4.49 1.91 -1.78
C LEU A 183 4.98 0.54 -1.33
N GLY A 184 5.10 0.31 -0.02
CA GLY A 184 5.47 -1.01 0.50
C GLY A 184 4.45 -2.08 0.13
N GLY A 185 3.14 -1.78 0.23
CA GLY A 185 2.09 -2.73 -0.17
C GLY A 185 2.19 -3.09 -1.65
N ALA A 186 2.48 -2.11 -2.49
CA ALA A 186 2.76 -2.29 -3.91
C ALA A 186 3.95 -3.24 -4.17
N ILE A 187 5.06 -3.04 -3.43
CA ILE A 187 6.25 -3.90 -3.52
C ILE A 187 5.93 -5.32 -3.05
N ILE A 188 5.19 -5.49 -1.96
CA ILE A 188 4.75 -6.81 -1.49
C ILE A 188 3.93 -7.52 -2.56
N LEU A 189 3.03 -6.84 -3.28
CA LEU A 189 2.26 -7.48 -4.35
C LEU A 189 3.14 -8.02 -5.48
N VAL A 190 4.18 -7.28 -5.86
CA VAL A 190 5.17 -7.72 -6.86
C VAL A 190 5.92 -8.95 -6.34
N LEU A 191 6.42 -8.89 -5.11
CA LEU A 191 7.17 -9.98 -4.47
C LEU A 191 6.31 -11.22 -4.25
N ALA A 192 5.05 -11.06 -3.84
CA ALA A 192 4.10 -12.14 -3.66
C ALA A 192 3.78 -12.82 -4.99
N GLY A 193 3.57 -12.04 -6.07
CA GLY A 193 3.43 -12.59 -7.42
C GLY A 193 4.63 -13.45 -7.82
N PHE A 194 5.85 -12.95 -7.56
CA PHE A 194 7.08 -13.70 -7.80
C PHE A 194 7.14 -15.00 -6.97
N LEU A 195 6.89 -14.91 -5.66
CA LEU A 195 7.01 -16.03 -4.74
C LEU A 195 5.96 -17.12 -5.02
N PHE A 196 4.71 -16.72 -5.26
CA PHE A 196 3.64 -17.67 -5.62
C PHE A 196 3.94 -18.39 -6.92
N SER A 197 4.54 -17.71 -7.91
CA SER A 197 4.95 -18.35 -9.17
C SER A 197 6.04 -19.39 -9.00
N LEU A 198 6.94 -19.19 -8.04
CA LEU A 198 8.00 -20.13 -7.73
C LEU A 198 7.47 -21.35 -6.94
N TRP A 199 6.42 -21.16 -6.14
CA TRP A 199 5.85 -22.19 -5.27
C TRP A 199 4.71 -22.99 -5.91
N LEU A 200 3.99 -22.41 -6.87
CA LEU A 200 2.92 -23.07 -7.66
C LEU A 200 3.43 -23.75 -8.94
N LYS A 201 4.75 -23.78 -9.16
CA LYS A 201 5.41 -24.62 -10.15
C LYS A 201 5.61 -26.02 -9.60
#